data_AF-A0A6B2GBF1-F1
#
_entry.id   AF-A0A6B2GBF1-F1
#
_cell.length_a   1.000
_cell.length_b   1.000
_cell.length_c   1.000
_cell.angle_alpha   90.00
_cell.angle_beta   90.00
_cell.angle_gamma   90.00
#
_symmetry.space_group_name_H-M   'P 1'
#
loop_
_entity.id
_entity.type
_entity.pdbx_description
1 polymer ?
#
loop_
_entity_poly.entity_id
_entity_poly.type
_entity_poly.pdbx_seq_one_letter_code
_entity_poly.pdbx_strand_id
1 'polypeptide(L)'
;LAKCGKTLLTEAAKPMNRMLSEWINEGNLSDPFNEFFISVDPNVKNDKLWSLKYNIRHSMIPSFLSIELVKKILRIGKSINFVKIICESDYKSDVIYGMLNIQPLRTIEENPQFINDLSDVVSEIDSTISKHVLKLLFENYKLFVHLDAMYRYLMLAQGDFIRHLMELLK
;
A
#
# COMPACT_ATOMS: atom_id res chain seq x y z
N LEU A 1 12.19 25.90 -29.12
CA LEU A 1 12.91 25.32 -27.95
C LEU A 1 11.95 24.85 -26.86
N ALA A 2 11.08 25.70 -26.31
CA ALA A 2 10.14 25.33 -25.24
C ALA A 2 9.17 24.17 -25.60
N LYS A 3 8.67 24.12 -26.84
CA LYS A 3 7.78 23.04 -27.31
C LYS A 3 8.47 21.67 -27.32
N CYS A 4 9.73 21.61 -27.76
CA CYS A 4 10.51 20.37 -27.81
C CYS A 4 10.84 19.86 -26.40
N GLY A 5 11.17 20.75 -25.46
CA GLY A 5 11.42 20.38 -24.07
C GLY A 5 10.18 19.79 -23.40
N LYS A 6 8.99 20.36 -23.65
CA LYS A 6 7.72 19.82 -23.16
C LYS A 6 7.45 18.42 -23.73
N THR A 7 7.56 18.24 -25.04
CA THR A 7 7.33 16.93 -25.69
C THR A 7 8.30 15.87 -25.18
N LEU A 8 9.59 16.20 -25.06
CA LEU A 8 10.59 15.25 -24.54
C LEU A 8 10.30 14.84 -23.09
N LEU A 9 9.94 15.79 -22.23
CA LEU A 9 9.60 15.53 -20.84
C LEU A 9 8.34 14.65 -20.73
N THR A 10 7.32 14.90 -21.56
CA THR A 10 6.11 14.08 -21.61
C THR A 10 6.44 12.64 -21.98
N GLU A 11 7.23 12.42 -23.05
CA GLU A 11 7.63 11.08 -23.46
C GLU A 11 8.48 10.37 -22.41
N ALA A 12 9.43 11.09 -21.79
CA ALA A 12 10.29 10.55 -20.74
C ALA A 12 9.52 10.22 -19.43
N ALA A 13 8.40 10.90 -19.16
CA ALA A 13 7.58 10.66 -17.97
C ALA A 13 6.62 9.46 -18.12
N LYS A 14 6.37 8.95 -19.35
CA LYS A 14 5.42 7.85 -19.59
C LYS A 14 5.73 6.58 -18.78
N PRO A 15 6.98 6.07 -18.70
CA PRO A 15 7.28 4.86 -17.94
C PRO A 15 6.99 5.03 -16.45
N MET A 16 7.40 6.17 -15.87
CA MET A 16 7.12 6.52 -14.48
C MET A 16 5.63 6.62 -14.21
N ASN A 17 4.86 7.27 -15.08
CA ASN A 17 3.42 7.42 -14.94
C ASN A 17 2.68 6.07 -15.03
N ARG A 18 3.15 5.20 -15.92
CA ARG A 18 2.64 3.83 -16.04
C ARG A 18 2.88 3.04 -14.75
N MET A 19 4.12 3.01 -14.25
CA MET A 19 4.46 2.30 -13.01
C MET A 19 3.70 2.86 -11.80
N LEU A 20 3.50 4.18 -11.75
CA LEU A 20 2.70 4.82 -10.72
C LEU A 20 1.23 4.38 -10.75
N SER A 21 0.63 4.34 -11.94
CA SER A 21 -0.75 3.88 -12.14
C SER A 21 -0.91 2.40 -11.80
N GLU A 22 0.00 1.53 -12.27
CA GLU A 22 0.01 0.09 -11.94
C GLU A 22 0.17 -0.13 -10.42
N TRP A 23 1.07 0.62 -9.78
CA TRP A 23 1.29 0.52 -8.33
C TRP A 23 0.09 0.97 -7.51
N ILE A 24 -0.54 2.10 -7.88
CA ILE A 24 -1.71 2.62 -7.17
C ILE A 24 -2.93 1.76 -7.42
N ASN A 25 -3.14 1.25 -8.64
CA ASN A 25 -4.36 0.53 -8.97
C ASN A 25 -4.31 -0.96 -8.60
N GLU A 26 -3.16 -1.61 -8.82
CA GLU A 26 -3.05 -3.07 -8.68
C GLU A 26 -2.08 -3.50 -7.57
N GLY A 27 -1.24 -2.59 -7.07
CA GLY A 27 -0.15 -2.91 -6.17
C GLY A 27 1.01 -3.64 -6.87
N ASN A 28 0.96 -3.78 -8.19
CA ASN A 28 2.02 -4.41 -8.97
C ASN A 28 3.09 -3.36 -9.33
N LEU A 29 4.35 -3.77 -9.37
CA LEU A 29 5.45 -2.92 -9.85
C LEU A 29 6.33 -3.71 -10.80
N SER A 30 6.32 -3.32 -12.08
CA SER A 30 7.21 -3.84 -13.11
C SER A 30 8.26 -2.80 -13.46
N ASP A 31 9.40 -2.84 -12.77
CA ASP A 31 10.50 -1.89 -12.94
C ASP A 31 11.79 -2.59 -13.41
N PRO A 32 11.90 -2.94 -14.71
CA PRO A 32 13.06 -3.65 -15.25
C PRO A 32 14.34 -2.80 -15.24
N PHE A 33 14.22 -1.48 -15.21
CA PHE A 33 15.35 -0.55 -15.32
C PHE A 33 15.71 0.15 -14.01
N ASN A 34 15.05 -0.20 -12.90
CA ASN A 34 15.30 0.40 -11.58
C ASN A 34 15.11 1.93 -11.55
N GLU A 35 14.15 2.44 -12.32
CA GLU A 35 13.95 3.87 -12.53
C GLU A 35 12.84 4.46 -11.63
N PHE A 36 12.02 3.63 -11.00
CA PHE A 36 10.93 4.11 -10.14
C PHE A 36 11.40 4.56 -8.75
N PHE A 37 10.69 5.44 -8.05
CA PHE A 37 11.08 5.84 -6.70
C PHE A 37 10.67 4.83 -5.61
N ILE A 38 9.85 3.83 -5.94
CA ILE A 38 9.57 2.67 -5.07
C ILE A 38 10.32 1.46 -5.63
N SER A 39 10.84 0.63 -4.74
CA SER A 39 11.53 -0.61 -5.08
C SER A 39 10.95 -1.79 -4.29
N VAL A 40 10.95 -2.98 -4.89
CA VAL A 40 10.53 -4.23 -4.27
C VAL A 40 11.74 -5.12 -4.08
N ASP A 41 11.99 -5.57 -2.85
CA ASP A 41 13.04 -6.55 -2.56
C ASP A 41 12.52 -7.98 -2.78
N PRO A 42 13.04 -8.72 -3.79
CA PRO A 42 12.59 -10.08 -4.07
C PRO A 42 13.03 -11.10 -3.02
N ASN A 43 14.03 -10.77 -2.18
CA ASN A 43 14.56 -11.69 -1.17
C ASN A 43 13.71 -11.71 0.11
N VAL A 44 12.84 -10.71 0.28
CA VAL A 44 11.96 -10.61 1.44
C VAL A 44 10.73 -11.49 1.22
N LYS A 45 10.63 -12.54 2.04
CA LYS A 45 9.46 -13.42 2.12
C LYS A 45 8.19 -12.64 2.51
N ASN A 46 7.04 -13.20 2.15
CA ASN A 46 5.74 -12.54 2.33
C ASN A 46 5.34 -12.33 3.81
N ASP A 47 5.94 -13.06 4.75
CA ASP A 47 5.78 -12.88 6.19
C ASP A 47 6.27 -11.51 6.70
N LYS A 48 7.28 -10.92 6.02
CA LYS A 48 7.82 -9.59 6.32
C LYS A 48 7.48 -8.55 5.26
N LEU A 49 6.44 -8.80 4.48
CA LEU A 49 6.04 -7.97 3.34
C LEU A 49 5.79 -6.52 3.71
N TRP A 50 5.07 -6.29 4.81
CA TRP A 50 4.66 -4.95 5.22
C TRP A 50 5.85 -4.04 5.61
N SER A 51 6.83 -4.61 6.31
CA SER A 51 7.94 -3.86 6.92
C SER A 51 9.15 -3.74 6.01
N LEU A 52 9.54 -4.80 5.30
CA LEU A 52 10.85 -4.88 4.66
C LEU A 52 10.81 -4.94 3.12
N LYS A 53 9.70 -5.37 2.53
CA LYS A 53 9.67 -5.68 1.09
C LYS A 53 9.65 -4.45 0.18
N TYR A 54 9.09 -3.33 0.64
CA TYR A 54 8.95 -2.13 -0.19
C TYR A 54 9.71 -0.95 0.41
N ASN A 55 10.59 -0.36 -0.41
CA ASN A 55 11.50 0.72 0.00
C ASN A 55 11.41 1.93 -0.94
N ILE A 56 11.61 3.12 -0.40
CA ILE A 56 11.68 4.38 -1.16
C ILE A 56 13.13 4.66 -1.55
N ARG A 57 13.38 4.82 -2.85
CA ARG A 57 14.66 5.29 -3.39
C ARG A 57 14.67 6.81 -3.42
N HIS A 58 15.15 7.43 -2.33
CA HIS A 58 15.15 8.88 -2.18
C HIS A 58 15.84 9.64 -3.33
N SER A 59 16.88 9.05 -3.93
CA SER A 59 17.60 9.63 -5.07
C SER A 59 16.82 9.65 -6.38
N MET A 60 15.76 8.84 -6.50
CA MET A 60 14.92 8.74 -7.71
C MET A 60 13.61 9.50 -7.58
N ILE A 61 13.41 10.26 -6.49
CA ILE A 61 12.19 11.05 -6.30
C ILE A 61 12.24 12.26 -7.23
N PRO A 62 11.26 12.42 -8.15
CA PRO A 62 11.15 13.62 -8.95
C PRO A 62 10.91 14.85 -8.08
N SER A 63 11.53 15.98 -8.42
CA SER A 63 11.47 17.21 -7.62
C SER A 63 10.07 17.81 -7.46
N PHE A 64 9.12 17.43 -8.31
CA PHE A 64 7.72 17.87 -8.22
C PHE A 64 6.87 17.05 -7.24
N LEU A 65 7.38 15.92 -6.72
CA LEU A 65 6.68 15.12 -5.72
C LEU A 65 7.19 15.45 -4.32
N SER A 66 6.27 15.79 -3.42
CA SER A 66 6.61 15.95 -2.01
C SER A 66 6.87 14.60 -1.36
N ILE A 67 7.74 14.57 -0.34
CA ILE A 67 8.03 13.35 0.40
C ILE A 67 6.78 12.77 1.08
N GLU A 68 5.83 13.62 1.46
CA GLU A 68 4.55 13.21 2.04
C GLU A 68 3.68 12.48 1.01
N LEU A 69 3.61 12.99 -0.21
CA LEU A 69 2.88 12.36 -1.30
C LEU A 69 3.50 10.99 -1.65
N VAL A 70 4.83 10.91 -1.73
CA VAL A 70 5.55 9.65 -1.96
C VAL A 70 5.23 8.61 -0.86
N LYS A 71 5.20 9.04 0.41
CA LYS A 71 4.81 8.16 1.52
C LYS A 71 3.38 7.66 1.41
N LYS A 72 2.43 8.52 0.98
CA LYS A 72 1.04 8.11 0.71
C LYS A 72 0.97 7.09 -0.43
N ILE A 73 1.67 7.34 -1.54
CA ILE A 73 1.74 6.42 -2.69
C ILE A 73 2.28 5.04 -2.25
N LEU A 74 3.34 5.02 -1.43
CA LEU A 74 3.86 3.77 -0.88
C LEU A 74 2.81 3.05 -0.02
N ARG A 75 2.11 3.78 0.86
CA ARG A 75 1.08 3.23 1.74
C ARG A 75 -0.08 2.62 0.96
N ILE A 76 -0.54 3.28 -0.11
CA ILE A 76 -1.57 2.74 -1.00
C ILE A 76 -1.17 1.36 -1.52
N GLY A 77 -0.04 1.26 -2.24
CA GLY A 77 0.35 -0.02 -2.83
C GLY A 77 0.70 -1.09 -1.80
N LYS A 78 1.20 -0.71 -0.61
CA LYS A 78 1.35 -1.64 0.53
C LYS A 78 0.00 -2.21 0.99
N SER A 79 -0.99 -1.34 1.19
CA SER A 79 -2.33 -1.73 1.60
C SER A 79 -3.01 -2.63 0.58
N ILE A 80 -2.86 -2.31 -0.70
CA ILE A 80 -3.39 -3.09 -1.82
C ILE A 80 -2.77 -4.49 -1.86
N ASN A 81 -1.44 -4.57 -1.78
CA ASN A 81 -0.75 -5.86 -1.72
C ASN A 81 -1.10 -6.67 -0.46
N PHE A 82 -1.29 -6.01 0.67
CA PHE A 82 -1.73 -6.65 1.91
C PHE A 82 -3.09 -7.32 1.72
N VAL A 83 -4.08 -6.61 1.17
CA VAL A 83 -5.40 -7.17 0.87
C VAL A 83 -5.30 -8.32 -0.12
N LYS A 84 -4.51 -8.17 -1.20
CA LYS A 84 -4.30 -9.20 -2.22
C LYS A 84 -3.79 -10.51 -1.65
N ILE A 85 -2.82 -10.45 -0.74
CA ILE A 85 -2.19 -11.64 -0.16
C ILE A 85 -3.08 -12.28 0.89
N ILE A 86 -3.75 -11.46 1.70
CA ILE A 86 -4.53 -11.94 2.83
C ILE A 86 -5.90 -12.46 2.42
N CYS A 87 -6.50 -11.92 1.36
CA CYS A 87 -7.82 -12.35 0.93
C CYS A 87 -7.83 -13.62 0.06
N GLU A 88 -6.67 -14.12 -0.42
CA GLU A 88 -6.39 -15.37 -1.18
C GLU A 88 -7.33 -15.80 -2.35
N SER A 89 -8.53 -15.23 -2.48
CA SER A 89 -9.57 -15.59 -3.46
C SER A 89 -10.18 -14.32 -4.09
N ASP A 90 -10.18 -14.27 -5.42
CA ASP A 90 -10.90 -13.33 -6.29
C ASP A 90 -10.58 -11.82 -6.15
N TYR A 91 -9.36 -11.51 -5.68
CA TYR A 91 -8.84 -10.14 -5.69
C TYR A 91 -8.76 -9.60 -7.13
N LYS A 92 -9.61 -8.63 -7.45
CA LYS A 92 -9.50 -7.79 -8.64
C LYS A 92 -9.51 -6.34 -8.19
N SER A 93 -8.56 -5.55 -8.68
CA SER A 93 -8.49 -4.09 -8.45
C SER A 93 -9.85 -3.44 -8.71
N ASP A 94 -10.52 -3.82 -9.79
CA ASP A 94 -11.84 -3.32 -10.18
C ASP A 94 -12.92 -3.55 -9.11
N VAL A 95 -12.81 -4.63 -8.35
CA VAL A 95 -13.73 -4.94 -7.25
C VAL A 95 -13.48 -4.02 -6.06
N ILE A 96 -12.21 -3.70 -5.75
CA ILE A 96 -11.89 -2.73 -4.70
C ILE A 96 -12.33 -1.34 -5.10
N TYR A 97 -11.95 -0.87 -6.29
CA TYR A 97 -12.34 0.45 -6.76
C TYR A 97 -13.86 0.58 -6.92
N GLY A 98 -14.53 -0.49 -7.37
CA GLY A 98 -16.00 -0.58 -7.39
C GLY A 98 -16.64 -0.58 -5.99
N MET A 99 -16.10 -1.36 -5.04
CA MET A 99 -16.57 -1.38 -3.65
C MET A 99 -16.33 -0.07 -2.90
N LEU A 100 -15.23 0.61 -3.23
CA LEU A 100 -14.84 1.87 -2.62
C LEU A 100 -15.46 3.09 -3.34
N ASN A 101 -16.15 2.88 -4.48
CA ASN A 101 -16.68 3.92 -5.36
C ASN A 101 -15.62 4.95 -5.80
N ILE A 102 -14.38 4.51 -6.02
CA ILE A 102 -13.28 5.37 -6.47
C ILE A 102 -12.91 5.01 -7.90
N GLN A 103 -12.54 5.99 -8.70
CA GLN A 103 -12.03 5.76 -10.05
C GLN A 103 -10.55 5.34 -9.99
N PRO A 104 -10.13 4.32 -10.78
CA PRO A 104 -8.71 3.99 -10.89
C PRO A 104 -7.94 5.19 -11.44
N LEU A 105 -6.67 5.32 -11.04
CA LEU A 105 -5.80 6.35 -11.56
C LEU A 105 -5.58 6.13 -13.06
N ARG A 106 -6.19 6.98 -13.89
CA ARG A 106 -6.03 6.94 -15.35
C ARG A 106 -4.56 7.20 -15.72
N THR A 107 -4.11 6.62 -16.83
CA THR A 107 -2.78 6.95 -17.39
C THR A 107 -2.68 8.45 -17.54
N ILE A 108 -1.61 8.99 -16.99
CA ILE A 108 -1.42 10.43 -16.79
C ILE A 108 -1.26 11.08 -18.17
N GLU A 109 -2.34 11.68 -18.68
CA GLU A 109 -2.33 12.47 -19.90
C GLU A 109 -2.14 13.96 -19.59
N GLU A 110 -1.14 14.54 -20.28
CA GLU A 110 -0.81 15.92 -20.66
C GLU A 110 -1.45 17.16 -19.96
N ASN A 111 -1.96 17.11 -18.74
CA ASN A 111 -2.50 18.30 -18.06
C ASN A 111 -1.52 18.88 -17.01
N PRO A 112 -1.05 20.14 -17.13
CA PRO A 112 -0.20 20.78 -16.12
C PRO A 112 -0.87 20.99 -14.74
N GLN A 113 -2.21 21.04 -14.68
CA GLN A 113 -2.97 21.15 -13.42
C GLN A 113 -2.92 19.84 -12.59
N PHE A 114 -2.46 18.76 -13.23
CA PHE A 114 -2.52 17.40 -12.73
C PHE A 114 -1.78 17.16 -11.41
N ILE A 115 -0.75 17.91 -11.05
CA ILE A 115 0.00 17.63 -9.80
C ILE A 115 -0.86 17.91 -8.57
N ASN A 116 -1.68 18.96 -8.60
CA ASN A 116 -2.60 19.27 -7.51
C ASN A 116 -3.73 18.23 -7.49
N ASP A 117 -4.29 17.91 -8.66
CA ASP A 117 -5.31 16.89 -8.81
C ASP A 117 -4.80 15.50 -8.34
N LEU A 118 -3.54 15.17 -8.62
CA LEU A 118 -2.89 13.92 -8.20
C LEU A 118 -2.79 13.84 -6.68
N SER A 119 -2.39 14.93 -6.02
CA SER A 119 -2.27 14.94 -4.55
C SER A 119 -3.61 14.69 -3.87
N ASP A 120 -4.68 15.29 -4.39
CA ASP A 120 -6.03 15.14 -3.84
C ASP A 120 -6.57 13.73 -4.11
N VAL A 121 -6.45 13.24 -5.35
CA VAL A 121 -6.85 11.88 -5.74
C VAL A 121 -6.10 10.82 -4.93
N VAL A 122 -4.77 10.96 -4.78
CA VAL A 122 -3.96 10.05 -3.97
C VAL A 122 -4.39 10.10 -2.50
N SER A 123 -4.73 11.26 -1.97
CA SER A 123 -5.17 11.40 -0.59
C SER A 123 -6.54 10.75 -0.35
N GLU A 124 -7.46 10.87 -1.30
CA GLU A 124 -8.77 10.21 -1.27
C GLU A 124 -8.63 8.68 -1.32
N ILE A 125 -7.83 8.17 -2.27
CA ILE A 125 -7.55 6.74 -2.42
C ILE A 125 -6.92 6.19 -1.13
N ASP A 126 -5.87 6.85 -0.64
CA ASP A 126 -5.15 6.43 0.57
C ASP A 126 -6.05 6.37 1.80
N SER A 127 -6.88 7.40 2.02
CA SER A 127 -7.85 7.45 3.12
C SER A 127 -8.84 6.29 3.05
N THR A 128 -9.37 6.02 1.86
CA THR A 128 -10.44 5.04 1.67
C THR A 128 -9.91 3.61 1.76
N ILE A 129 -8.78 3.32 1.13
CA ILE A 129 -8.13 2.01 1.24
C ILE A 129 -7.68 1.74 2.67
N SER A 130 -7.09 2.74 3.35
CA SER A 130 -6.66 2.58 4.75
C SER A 130 -7.83 2.24 5.67
N LYS A 131 -8.99 2.90 5.50
CA LYS A 131 -10.23 2.56 6.24
C LYS A 131 -10.70 1.14 5.94
N HIS A 132 -10.64 0.72 4.68
CA HIS A 132 -11.03 -0.63 4.27
C HIS A 132 -10.14 -1.70 4.91
N VAL A 133 -8.80 -1.53 4.84
CA VAL A 133 -7.85 -2.45 5.48
C VAL A 133 -8.11 -2.54 6.99
N LEU A 134 -8.32 -1.40 7.64
CA LEU A 134 -8.61 -1.35 9.08
C LEU A 134 -9.90 -2.10 9.42
N LYS A 135 -10.94 -1.92 8.59
CA LYS A 135 -12.21 -2.64 8.71
C LYS A 135 -12.01 -4.15 8.57
N LEU A 136 -11.27 -4.61 7.55
CA LEU A 136 -10.94 -6.03 7.37
C LEU A 136 -10.22 -6.61 8.59
N LEU A 137 -9.24 -5.88 9.12
CA LEU A 137 -8.43 -6.32 10.26
C LEU A 137 -9.27 -6.49 11.54
N PHE A 138 -10.17 -5.55 11.82
CA PHE A 138 -11.02 -5.60 13.01
C PHE A 138 -12.21 -6.55 12.85
N GLU A 139 -12.88 -6.54 11.69
CA GLU A 139 -14.12 -7.28 11.50
C GLU A 139 -13.87 -8.72 11.06
N ASN A 140 -13.03 -8.96 10.05
CA ASN A 140 -12.82 -10.30 9.50
C ASN A 140 -11.76 -11.06 10.28
N TYR A 141 -10.64 -10.41 10.58
CA TYR A 141 -9.51 -11.03 11.30
C TYR A 141 -9.57 -10.87 12.81
N LYS A 142 -10.65 -10.25 13.34
CA LYS A 142 -10.94 -10.15 14.78
C LYS A 142 -9.73 -9.71 15.62
N LEU A 143 -8.93 -8.77 15.12
CA LEU A 143 -7.68 -8.37 15.76
C LEU A 143 -7.85 -8.04 17.26
N PHE A 144 -8.91 -7.31 17.63
CA PHE A 144 -9.16 -6.98 19.03
C PHE A 144 -9.41 -8.21 19.91
N VAL A 145 -10.06 -9.24 19.38
CA VAL A 145 -10.27 -10.50 20.11
C VAL A 145 -8.93 -11.20 20.33
N HIS A 146 -8.05 -11.20 19.32
CA HIS A 146 -6.72 -11.76 19.47
C HIS A 146 -5.85 -10.97 20.46
N LEU A 147 -5.90 -9.64 20.43
CA LEU A 147 -5.17 -8.80 21.40
C LEU A 147 -5.68 -8.99 22.83
N ASP A 148 -7.00 -9.07 23.02
CA ASP A 148 -7.60 -9.36 24.33
C ASP A 148 -7.21 -10.76 24.82
N ALA A 149 -7.20 -11.77 23.93
CA ALA A 149 -6.72 -13.10 24.26
C ALA A 149 -5.23 -13.09 24.67
N MET A 150 -4.38 -12.37 23.93
CA MET A 150 -2.97 -12.22 24.30
C MET A 150 -2.83 -11.56 25.67
N TYR A 151 -3.59 -10.51 25.96
CA TYR A 151 -3.59 -9.87 27.27
C TYR A 151 -4.03 -10.85 28.39
N ARG A 152 -5.12 -11.58 28.19
CA ARG A 152 -5.67 -12.51 29.20
C ARG A 152 -4.75 -13.70 29.47
N TYR A 153 -4.21 -14.30 28.42
CA TYR A 153 -3.52 -15.59 28.51
C TYR A 153 -2.00 -15.47 28.46
N LEU A 154 -1.43 -14.58 27.64
CA LEU A 154 0.03 -14.41 27.56
C LEU A 154 0.53 -13.45 28.65
N MET A 155 -0.19 -12.37 28.93
CA MET A 155 0.17 -11.46 30.04
C MET A 155 -0.37 -11.90 31.40
N LEU A 156 -0.87 -13.14 31.50
CA LEU A 156 -1.28 -13.78 32.75
C LEU A 156 -2.39 -13.04 33.51
N ALA A 157 -3.17 -12.19 32.82
CA ALA A 157 -4.23 -11.43 33.47
C ALA A 157 -5.39 -12.32 33.97
N GLN A 158 -5.51 -13.56 33.46
CA GLN A 158 -6.48 -14.53 33.93
C GLN A 158 -5.84 -15.61 34.84
N GLY A 159 -5.86 -15.35 36.14
CA GLY A 159 -5.18 -16.17 37.16
C GLY A 159 -5.66 -17.62 37.25
N ASP A 160 -6.94 -17.91 37.04
CA ASP A 160 -7.47 -19.29 37.13
C ASP A 160 -6.90 -20.22 36.05
N PHE A 161 -6.78 -19.73 34.82
CA PHE A 161 -6.20 -20.49 33.71
C PHE A 161 -4.73 -20.80 33.98
N ILE A 162 -3.95 -19.80 34.42
CA ILE A 162 -2.54 -19.96 34.73
C ILE A 162 -2.32 -20.89 35.92
N ARG A 163 -3.17 -20.79 36.94
CA ARG A 163 -3.12 -21.69 38.09
C ARG A 163 -3.31 -23.14 37.66
N HIS A 164 -4.32 -23.42 36.83
CA HIS A 164 -4.55 -24.77 36.31
C HIS A 164 -3.45 -25.25 35.37
N LEU A 165 -2.91 -24.38 34.52
CA LEU A 165 -1.77 -24.70 33.66
C LEU A 165 -0.54 -25.08 34.50
N MET A 166 -0.25 -24.31 35.56
CA MET A 166 0.88 -24.58 36.46
C MET A 166 0.67 -25.84 37.31
N GLU A 167 -0.57 -26.20 37.63
CA GLU A 167 -0.91 -27.46 38.31
C GLU A 167 -0.69 -28.68 37.40
N LEU A 168 -0.99 -28.57 36.10
CA LEU A 168 -0.81 -29.65 35.12
C LEU A 168 0.64 -29.85 34.66
N LEU A 169 1.50 -28.84 34.83
CA LEU A 169 2.92 -28.89 34.49
C LEU A 169 3.81 -29.46 35.60
N LYS A 170 3.22 -29.84 36.75
CA LYS A 170 3.90 -30.56 37.84
C LYS A 170 3.86 -32.07 37.59
#